data_AF-A0A323V0X0-F1
#
_entry.id   AF-A0A323V0X0-F1
#
_cell.length_a   1.000
_cell.length_b   1.000
_cell.length_c   1.000
_cell.angle_alpha   90.00
_cell.angle_beta   90.00
_cell.angle_gamma   90.00
#
_symmetry.space_group_name_H-M   'P 1'
#
loop_
_entity.id
_entity.type
_entity.pdbx_description
1 polymer ?
#
loop_
_entity_poly.entity_id
_entity_poly.type
_entity_poly.pdbx_seq_one_letter_code
_entity_poly.pdbx_strand_id
1 'polypeptide(L)'
;MKLKLALAALTLSLQFSTAQAHSVWLEPSSTVLSKAAYITVAGAAGNDKFHYNHAALRGLNENFTAIAPDGSTVAPENLMAGKLRTVFDLNLTQSGTYRLAVASEGIMASWKEGEQTKRFRGNAEAFAKDVPANATDLRVNEGVNRLETFVTVGKPTDIKPIGKGLELVPITHPNDLFAGETATFRFVVDGKPAAGLEVLIMRGGSRYRNQLEEIKLTTDAEGKFSIKWPEAGMYWLDADAQDDKTTVPQARERRLSYVATFEVLPQ
;
A
#
# COMPACT_ATOMS: atom_id res chain seq x y z
N MET A 1 3.62 31.52 53.36
CA MET A 1 3.19 31.00 52.03
C MET A 1 4.20 29.98 51.55
N LYS A 2 3.81 28.71 51.45
CA LYS A 2 4.66 27.62 50.92
C LYS A 2 4.38 27.48 49.42
N LEU A 3 5.33 27.85 48.57
CA LEU A 3 5.23 27.64 47.13
C LEU A 3 5.84 26.27 46.81
N LYS A 4 5.01 25.30 46.45
CA LYS A 4 5.45 23.99 45.94
C LYS A 4 5.68 24.15 44.43
N LEU A 5 6.93 24.09 43.98
CA LEU A 5 7.22 23.86 42.56
C LEU A 5 7.09 22.36 42.28
N ALA A 6 6.07 21.98 41.51
CA ALA A 6 5.97 20.65 40.93
C ALA A 6 6.69 20.67 39.58
N LEU A 7 7.77 19.90 39.46
CA LEU A 7 8.49 19.68 38.21
C LEU A 7 7.78 18.56 37.43
N ALA A 8 6.99 18.93 36.43
CA ALA A 8 6.42 17.97 35.48
C ALA A 8 7.48 17.61 34.44
N ALA A 9 8.05 16.40 34.55
CA ALA A 9 8.92 15.83 33.52
C ALA A 9 8.07 15.43 32.32
N LEU A 10 8.08 16.24 31.26
CA LEU A 10 7.46 15.92 29.98
C LEU A 10 8.36 14.92 29.25
N THR A 11 8.08 13.63 29.39
CA THR A 11 8.68 12.58 28.54
C THR A 11 8.19 12.77 27.11
N LEU A 12 9.00 13.44 26.28
CA LEU A 12 8.86 13.41 24.82
C LEU A 12 9.13 11.97 24.37
N SER A 13 8.07 11.22 24.07
CA SER A 13 8.17 10.00 23.28
C SER A 13 8.61 10.37 21.87
N LEU A 14 9.91 10.25 21.59
CA LEU A 14 10.46 10.26 20.25
C LEU A 14 9.80 9.10 19.48
N GLN A 15 8.73 9.42 18.75
CA GLN A 15 8.23 8.54 17.70
C GLN A 15 9.31 8.50 16.64
N PHE A 16 10.05 7.39 16.59
CA PHE A 16 10.96 7.11 15.51
C PHE A 16 10.14 7.02 14.22
N SER A 17 10.11 8.10 13.44
CA SER A 17 9.75 8.02 12.03
C SER A 17 10.80 7.14 11.37
N THR A 18 10.50 5.85 11.24
CA THR A 18 11.27 5.00 10.33
C THR A 18 10.99 5.53 8.94
N ALA A 19 11.85 6.44 8.46
CA ALA A 19 11.85 6.86 7.07
C ALA A 19 11.91 5.59 6.22
N GLN A 20 10.76 5.20 5.65
CA GLN A 20 10.61 4.07 4.76
C GLN A 20 11.43 4.42 3.52
N ALA A 21 12.67 3.95 3.49
CA ALA A 21 13.64 4.44 2.52
C ALA A 21 13.27 4.04 1.09
N HIS A 22 12.43 3.02 0.87
CA HIS A 22 12.07 2.56 -0.47
C HIS A 22 10.55 2.38 -0.60
N SER A 23 9.92 3.34 -1.25
CA SER A 23 8.50 3.26 -1.59
C SER A 23 8.30 2.32 -2.77
N VAL A 24 7.21 1.55 -2.75
CA VAL A 24 6.81 0.66 -3.84
C VAL A 24 5.65 1.27 -4.62
N TRP A 25 5.52 0.95 -5.90
CA TRP A 25 4.37 1.37 -6.70
C TRP A 25 4.12 0.45 -7.89
N LEU A 26 2.88 0.49 -8.38
CA LEU A 26 2.49 0.08 -9.73
C LEU A 26 2.23 1.33 -10.56
N GLU A 27 2.70 1.36 -11.79
CA GLU A 27 2.56 2.49 -12.71
C GLU A 27 2.04 1.99 -14.07
N PRO A 28 0.72 2.10 -14.30
CA PRO A 28 0.12 1.86 -15.61
C PRO A 28 0.53 2.94 -16.62
N SER A 29 0.67 2.57 -17.89
CA SER A 29 0.88 3.51 -19.00
C SER A 29 -0.32 4.41 -19.28
N SER A 30 -1.49 4.05 -18.76
CA SER A 30 -2.74 4.82 -18.79
C SER A 30 -3.65 4.33 -17.67
N THR A 31 -4.36 5.24 -17.01
CA THR A 31 -5.38 4.89 -16.01
C THR A 31 -6.82 5.01 -16.53
N VAL A 32 -7.03 5.65 -17.68
CA VAL A 32 -8.34 5.81 -18.33
C VAL A 32 -8.23 5.56 -19.83
N LEU A 33 -9.02 4.61 -20.33
CA LEU A 33 -9.11 4.24 -21.74
C LEU A 33 -10.54 4.47 -22.26
N SER A 34 -10.69 4.97 -23.49
CA SER A 34 -12.02 5.15 -24.09
C SER A 34 -12.64 3.87 -24.63
N LYS A 35 -11.83 2.84 -24.87
CA LYS A 35 -12.23 1.53 -25.40
C LYS A 35 -11.22 0.47 -25.00
N ALA A 36 -11.58 -0.80 -25.22
CA ALA A 36 -10.70 -1.94 -25.00
C ALA A 36 -9.32 -1.73 -25.67
N ALA A 37 -8.26 -1.94 -24.90
CA ALA A 37 -6.89 -1.73 -25.33
C ALA A 37 -5.91 -2.45 -24.41
N TYR A 38 -4.67 -2.55 -24.90
CA TYR A 38 -3.54 -2.92 -24.07
C TYR A 38 -3.06 -1.72 -23.23
N ILE A 39 -2.62 -2.02 -22.02
CA ILE A 39 -1.75 -1.16 -21.23
C ILE A 39 -0.48 -1.91 -20.88
N THR A 40 0.59 -1.17 -20.61
CA THR A 40 1.79 -1.69 -19.96
C THR A 40 1.78 -1.22 -18.50
N VAL A 41 2.17 -2.09 -17.58
CA VAL A 41 2.28 -1.78 -16.15
C VAL A 41 3.71 -2.02 -15.70
N ALA A 42 4.28 -1.06 -14.98
CA ALA A 42 5.58 -1.19 -14.33
C ALA A 42 5.44 -1.27 -12.80
N GLY A 43 6.04 -2.29 -12.19
CA GLY A 43 6.16 -2.42 -10.74
C GLY A 43 7.60 -2.19 -10.28
N ALA A 44 7.80 -1.29 -9.31
CA ALA A 44 9.12 -0.91 -8.84
C ALA A 44 9.15 -0.50 -7.37
N ALA A 45 10.36 -0.40 -6.84
CA ALA A 45 10.68 0.21 -5.56
C ALA A 45 11.73 1.31 -5.77
N GLY A 46 11.66 2.40 -4.99
CA GLY A 46 12.57 3.54 -5.13
C GLY A 46 12.33 4.66 -4.12
N ASN A 47 13.27 5.59 -4.09
CA ASN A 47 13.23 6.76 -3.19
C ASN A 47 12.41 7.90 -3.82
N ASP A 48 12.53 8.02 -5.14
CA ASP A 48 11.87 9.02 -5.95
C ASP A 48 10.64 8.37 -6.59
N LYS A 49 9.43 8.80 -6.19
CA LYS A 49 8.18 8.21 -6.67
C LYS A 49 8.11 8.28 -8.19
N PHE A 50 7.82 7.13 -8.83
CA PHE A 50 7.74 6.97 -10.28
C PHE A 50 9.06 7.23 -11.03
N HIS A 51 10.19 7.04 -10.33
CA HIS A 51 11.52 7.04 -10.94
C HIS A 51 12.28 5.77 -10.57
N TYR A 52 12.62 4.97 -11.57
CA TYR A 52 13.21 3.65 -11.39
C TYR A 52 14.70 3.72 -11.00
N ASN A 53 14.99 3.94 -9.72
CA ASN A 53 16.36 4.20 -9.22
C ASN A 53 16.87 3.21 -8.16
N HIS A 54 16.07 2.22 -7.75
CA HIS A 54 16.48 1.26 -6.71
C HIS A 54 16.35 -0.20 -7.16
N ALA A 55 15.13 -0.73 -7.25
CA ALA A 55 14.95 -2.16 -7.52
C ALA A 55 13.59 -2.48 -8.15
N ALA A 56 13.53 -3.60 -8.86
CA ALA A 56 12.27 -4.23 -9.23
C ALA A 56 11.46 -4.64 -7.99
N LEU A 57 10.12 -4.59 -8.10
CA LEU A 57 9.24 -4.98 -7.01
C LEU A 57 9.38 -6.47 -6.71
N ARG A 58 9.87 -6.80 -5.51
CA ARG A 58 10.02 -8.18 -5.06
C ARG A 58 8.66 -8.83 -4.89
N GLY A 59 8.52 -10.06 -5.39
CA GLY A 59 7.29 -10.83 -5.20
C GLY A 59 6.15 -10.45 -6.14
N LEU A 60 6.36 -9.55 -7.11
CA LEU A 60 5.30 -9.11 -8.02
C LEU A 60 4.74 -10.31 -8.79
N ASN A 61 5.60 -11.18 -9.33
CA ASN A 61 5.18 -12.29 -10.18
C ASN A 61 4.26 -13.29 -9.46
N GLU A 62 4.47 -13.46 -8.15
CA GLU A 62 3.72 -14.41 -7.32
C GLU A 62 2.47 -13.80 -6.68
N ASN A 63 2.48 -12.47 -6.44
CA ASN A 63 1.47 -11.80 -5.63
C ASN A 63 0.60 -10.80 -6.40
N PHE A 64 0.85 -10.63 -7.70
CA PHE A 64 0.06 -9.74 -8.56
C PHE A 64 -1.28 -10.38 -8.96
N THR A 65 -2.33 -9.59 -8.91
CA THR A 65 -3.64 -9.90 -9.48
C THR A 65 -4.18 -8.69 -10.24
N ALA A 66 -4.81 -8.94 -11.38
CA ALA A 66 -5.64 -7.98 -12.09
C ALA A 66 -7.07 -8.51 -12.11
N ILE A 67 -8.01 -7.78 -11.52
CA ILE A 67 -9.41 -8.15 -11.42
C ILE A 67 -10.23 -7.25 -12.35
N ALA A 68 -10.98 -7.87 -13.25
CA ALA A 68 -11.88 -7.22 -14.19
C ALA A 68 -13.17 -6.73 -13.52
N PRO A 69 -13.97 -5.88 -14.21
CA PRO A 69 -15.20 -5.32 -13.67
C PRO A 69 -16.24 -6.38 -13.26
N ASP A 70 -16.25 -7.54 -13.93
CA ASP A 70 -17.11 -8.68 -13.62
C ASP A 70 -16.58 -9.58 -12.49
N GLY A 71 -15.37 -9.31 -11.98
CA GLY A 71 -14.67 -10.09 -10.96
C GLY A 71 -13.76 -11.20 -11.50
N SER A 72 -13.68 -11.40 -12.81
CA SER A 72 -12.74 -12.35 -13.43
C SER A 72 -11.30 -11.86 -13.37
N THR A 73 -10.33 -12.78 -13.45
CA THR A 73 -8.90 -12.44 -13.45
C THR A 73 -8.38 -12.18 -14.84
N VAL A 74 -7.57 -11.13 -15.02
CA VAL A 74 -6.79 -10.87 -16.24
C VAL A 74 -5.36 -11.32 -16.02
N ALA A 75 -4.86 -12.19 -16.90
CA ALA A 75 -3.48 -12.64 -16.83
C ALA A 75 -2.51 -11.58 -17.40
N PRO A 76 -1.38 -11.32 -16.74
CA PRO A 76 -0.28 -10.56 -17.33
C PRO A 76 0.26 -11.24 -18.59
N GLU A 77 0.52 -10.45 -19.63
CA GLU A 77 1.25 -10.85 -20.83
C GLU A 77 2.67 -10.25 -20.80
N ASN A 78 3.61 -10.84 -21.53
CA ASN A 78 4.96 -10.29 -21.74
C ASN A 78 5.73 -9.90 -20.45
N LEU A 79 5.57 -10.66 -19.37
CA LEU A 79 6.20 -10.36 -18.10
C LEU A 79 7.74 -10.39 -18.22
N MET A 80 8.36 -9.26 -17.88
CA MET A 80 9.81 -9.07 -17.89
C MET A 80 10.30 -8.47 -16.57
N ALA A 81 11.07 -9.24 -15.81
CA ALA A 81 11.73 -8.77 -14.60
C ALA A 81 13.11 -8.17 -14.93
N GLY A 82 13.26 -6.86 -14.79
CA GLY A 82 14.54 -6.15 -14.88
C GLY A 82 15.19 -5.94 -13.51
N LYS A 83 16.31 -5.21 -13.48
CA LYS A 83 16.97 -4.84 -12.21
C LYS A 83 16.22 -3.75 -11.44
N LEU A 84 15.61 -2.80 -12.16
CA LEU A 84 15.02 -1.58 -11.59
C LEU A 84 13.48 -1.59 -11.59
N ARG A 85 12.87 -2.46 -12.40
CA ARG A 85 11.42 -2.61 -12.51
C ARG A 85 11.06 -3.96 -13.12
N THR A 86 9.87 -4.45 -12.80
CA THR A 86 9.20 -5.52 -13.55
C THR A 86 8.14 -4.87 -14.42
N VAL A 87 8.03 -5.30 -15.68
CA VAL A 87 7.09 -4.75 -16.66
C VAL A 87 6.28 -5.90 -17.25
N PHE A 88 5.00 -5.67 -17.52
CA PHE A 88 4.11 -6.62 -18.20
C PHE A 88 2.98 -5.86 -18.87
N ASP A 89 2.28 -6.52 -19.80
CA ASP A 89 1.12 -5.97 -20.48
C ASP A 89 -0.17 -6.57 -19.92
N LEU A 90 -1.26 -5.81 -20.01
CA LEU A 90 -2.62 -6.28 -19.73
C LEU A 90 -3.52 -5.94 -20.91
N ASN A 91 -4.23 -6.95 -21.40
CA ASN A 91 -5.28 -6.77 -22.41
C ASN A 91 -6.62 -6.49 -21.73
N LEU A 92 -7.04 -5.22 -21.68
CA LEU A 92 -8.26 -4.79 -21.00
C LEU A 92 -9.42 -4.77 -21.99
N THR A 93 -10.21 -5.85 -22.02
CA THR A 93 -11.25 -6.07 -23.04
C THR A 93 -12.66 -5.68 -22.63
N GLN A 94 -12.92 -5.54 -21.32
CA GLN A 94 -14.22 -5.21 -20.76
C GLN A 94 -14.31 -3.72 -20.41
N SER A 95 -15.51 -3.14 -20.50
CA SER A 95 -15.76 -1.79 -19.99
C SER A 95 -16.00 -1.85 -18.48
N GLY A 96 -15.43 -0.89 -17.75
CA GLY A 96 -15.49 -0.81 -16.30
C GLY A 96 -14.12 -0.58 -15.68
N THR A 97 -14.07 -0.68 -14.37
CA THR A 97 -12.88 -0.43 -13.57
C THR A 97 -12.19 -1.73 -13.18
N TYR A 98 -10.93 -1.85 -13.57
CA TYR A 98 -10.02 -2.93 -13.20
C TYR A 98 -9.28 -2.56 -11.92
N ARG A 99 -9.18 -3.50 -10.98
CA ARG A 99 -8.29 -3.40 -9.81
C ARG A 99 -7.00 -4.16 -10.11
N LEU A 100 -5.87 -3.47 -10.06
CA LEU A 100 -4.54 -4.07 -10.18
C LEU A 100 -3.88 -4.05 -8.81
N ALA A 101 -3.50 -5.20 -8.26
CA ALA A 101 -3.01 -5.28 -6.90
C ALA A 101 -1.83 -6.24 -6.76
N VAL A 102 -0.86 -5.86 -5.93
CA VAL A 102 0.11 -6.78 -5.31
C VAL A 102 -0.26 -6.91 -3.85
N ALA A 103 -0.61 -8.11 -3.42
CA ALA A 103 -1.12 -8.37 -2.09
C ALA A 103 -0.29 -9.48 -1.44
N SER A 104 0.20 -9.26 -0.22
CA SER A 104 0.87 -10.33 0.52
C SER A 104 0.42 -10.34 1.97
N GLU A 105 0.31 -11.53 2.53
CA GLU A 105 0.11 -11.72 3.94
C GLU A 105 0.99 -12.86 4.45
N GLY A 106 1.34 -12.81 5.73
CA GLY A 106 1.98 -13.93 6.37
C GLY A 106 2.81 -13.54 7.58
N ILE A 107 3.49 -14.56 8.08
CA ILE A 107 4.31 -14.52 9.27
C ILE A 107 5.77 -14.59 8.83
N MET A 108 6.56 -13.67 9.39
CA MET A 108 8.00 -13.71 9.33
C MET A 108 8.52 -13.95 10.75
N ALA A 109 9.43 -14.92 10.89
CA ALA A 109 10.04 -15.18 12.17
C ALA A 109 11.56 -15.38 12.06
N SER A 110 12.24 -15.13 13.16
CA SER A 110 13.66 -15.44 13.31
C SER A 110 13.97 -15.92 14.71
N TRP A 111 14.87 -16.88 14.83
CA TRP A 111 15.30 -17.43 16.11
C TRP A 111 16.75 -17.89 16.02
N LYS A 112 17.35 -18.20 17.18
CA LYS A 112 18.68 -18.80 17.25
C LYS A 112 18.59 -20.31 17.33
N GLU A 113 19.44 -20.97 16.55
CA GLU A 113 19.76 -22.38 16.65
C GLU A 113 21.28 -22.50 16.80
N GLY A 114 21.74 -22.65 18.05
CA GLY A 114 23.14 -22.43 18.40
C GLY A 114 23.57 -20.98 18.12
N GLU A 115 24.67 -20.80 17.38
CA GLU A 115 25.16 -19.49 16.95
C GLU A 115 24.47 -18.96 15.67
N GLN A 116 23.69 -19.79 14.98
CA GLN A 116 23.08 -19.41 13.70
C GLN A 116 21.70 -18.77 13.91
N THR A 117 21.42 -17.72 13.13
CA THR A 117 20.06 -17.17 13.03
C THR A 117 19.30 -17.89 11.93
N LYS A 118 18.23 -18.61 12.30
CA LYS A 118 17.26 -19.15 11.36
C LYS A 118 16.16 -18.14 11.08
N ARG A 119 15.56 -18.24 9.90
CA ARG A 119 14.45 -17.39 9.45
C ARG A 119 13.34 -18.25 8.89
N PHE A 120 12.12 -17.80 9.09
CA PHE A 120 10.91 -18.40 8.55
C PHE A 120 10.10 -17.32 7.85
N ARG A 121 9.44 -17.71 6.75
CA ARG A 121 8.40 -16.93 6.08
C ARG A 121 7.32 -17.89 5.59
N GLY A 122 6.08 -17.67 6.00
CA GLY A 122 4.96 -18.54 5.62
C GLY A 122 3.66 -18.15 6.30
N ASN A 123 2.66 -19.02 6.22
CA ASN A 123 1.38 -18.85 6.90
C ASN A 123 1.42 -19.47 8.32
N ALA A 124 0.31 -19.37 9.05
CA ALA A 124 0.20 -19.88 10.42
C ALA A 124 0.41 -21.41 10.52
N GLU A 125 -0.06 -22.17 9.53
CA GLU A 125 0.10 -23.62 9.48
C GLU A 125 1.58 -24.02 9.33
N ALA A 126 2.27 -23.44 8.34
CA ALA A 126 3.70 -23.66 8.14
C ALA A 126 4.51 -23.16 9.34
N PHE A 127 4.09 -22.07 9.99
CA PHE A 127 4.75 -21.56 11.19
C PHE A 127 4.69 -22.58 12.34
N ALA A 128 3.51 -23.15 12.60
CA ALA A 128 3.33 -24.14 13.66
C ALA A 128 4.12 -25.44 13.41
N LYS A 129 4.37 -25.77 12.13
CA LYS A 129 5.13 -26.96 11.72
C LYS A 129 6.64 -26.74 11.78
N ASP A 130 7.11 -25.60 11.26
CA ASP A 130 8.53 -25.41 10.93
C ASP A 130 9.29 -24.56 11.97
N VAL A 131 8.58 -23.84 12.85
CA VAL A 131 9.20 -23.04 13.92
C VAL A 131 9.15 -23.79 15.25
N PRO A 132 10.30 -24.08 15.88
CA PRO A 132 10.33 -24.79 17.17
C PRO A 132 9.57 -24.03 18.27
N ALA A 133 8.73 -24.74 19.03
CA ALA A 133 7.93 -24.15 20.10
C ALA A 133 8.80 -23.52 21.22
N ASN A 134 10.00 -24.04 21.44
CA ASN A 134 11.00 -23.57 22.40
C ASN A 134 12.17 -22.82 21.72
N ALA A 135 11.92 -22.20 20.55
CA ALA A 135 12.92 -21.44 19.83
C ALA A 135 13.53 -20.33 20.69
N THR A 136 14.86 -20.30 20.77
CA THR A 136 15.61 -19.30 21.54
C THR A 136 15.62 -17.96 20.81
N ASP A 137 15.42 -16.86 21.53
CA ASP A 137 15.35 -15.50 20.98
C ASP A 137 14.32 -15.35 19.83
N LEU A 138 13.20 -16.08 19.92
CA LEU A 138 12.16 -16.05 18.90
C LEU A 138 11.56 -14.64 18.75
N ARG A 139 11.60 -14.12 17.53
CA ARG A 139 10.90 -12.91 17.10
C ARG A 139 9.94 -13.27 15.99
N VAL A 140 8.69 -12.83 16.11
CA VAL A 140 7.62 -13.12 15.16
C VAL A 140 6.91 -11.82 14.82
N ASN A 141 6.78 -11.56 13.52
CA ASN A 141 6.02 -10.46 12.98
C ASN A 141 4.98 -11.03 12.02
N GLU A 142 3.76 -10.51 12.10
CA GLU A 142 2.71 -10.78 11.13
C GLU A 142 2.39 -9.53 10.34
N GLY A 143 2.18 -9.68 9.04
CA GLY A 143 1.94 -8.55 8.15
C GLY A 143 0.90 -8.84 7.10
N VAL A 144 0.11 -7.83 6.75
CA VAL A 144 -0.76 -7.79 5.58
C VAL A 144 -0.45 -6.52 4.81
N ASN A 145 0.07 -6.67 3.59
CA ASN A 145 0.52 -5.55 2.76
C ASN A 145 -0.27 -5.52 1.47
N ARG A 146 -0.71 -4.33 1.08
CA ARG A 146 -1.43 -4.07 -0.16
C ARG A 146 -0.77 -2.93 -0.93
N LEU A 147 -0.48 -3.18 -2.19
CA LEU A 147 -0.16 -2.17 -3.18
C LEU A 147 -1.21 -2.27 -4.29
N GLU A 148 -1.88 -1.19 -4.64
CA GLU A 148 -2.86 -1.21 -5.73
C GLU A 148 -2.90 0.05 -6.60
N THR A 149 -3.50 -0.11 -7.77
CA THR A 149 -3.90 0.98 -8.66
C THR A 149 -5.12 0.53 -9.45
N PHE A 150 -5.77 1.47 -10.13
CA PHE A 150 -7.02 1.24 -10.84
C PHE A 150 -6.90 1.73 -12.27
N VAL A 151 -7.51 1.01 -13.20
CA VAL A 151 -7.58 1.38 -14.62
C VAL A 151 -9.02 1.26 -15.08
N THR A 152 -9.56 2.30 -15.70
CA THR A 152 -10.94 2.32 -16.19
C THR A 152 -11.00 2.30 -17.70
N VAL A 153 -11.83 1.41 -18.25
CA VAL A 153 -12.15 1.36 -19.69
C VAL A 153 -13.59 1.82 -19.89
N GLY A 154 -13.79 2.94 -20.57
CA GLY A 154 -15.11 3.52 -20.81
C GLY A 154 -15.74 4.03 -19.51
N LYS A 155 -16.93 3.54 -19.17
CA LYS A 155 -17.66 3.99 -17.98
C LYS A 155 -17.12 3.28 -16.71
N PRO A 156 -16.85 3.99 -15.61
CA PRO A 156 -16.41 3.37 -14.36
C PRO A 156 -17.48 2.46 -13.75
N THR A 157 -17.02 1.46 -13.01
CA THR A 157 -17.86 0.54 -12.21
C THR A 157 -17.48 0.60 -10.74
N ASP A 158 -18.40 0.23 -9.86
CA ASP A 158 -18.17 0.22 -8.42
C ASP A 158 -17.03 -0.73 -8.03
N ILE A 159 -16.14 -0.24 -7.18
CA ILE A 159 -15.01 -1.02 -6.64
C ILE A 159 -15.45 -1.63 -5.30
N LYS A 160 -15.59 -2.96 -5.27
CA LYS A 160 -16.00 -3.68 -4.06
C LYS A 160 -14.81 -3.86 -3.09
N PRO A 161 -15.00 -3.64 -1.77
CA PRO A 161 -14.01 -4.02 -0.77
C PRO A 161 -13.70 -5.53 -0.81
N ILE A 162 -12.48 -5.88 -0.45
CA ILE A 162 -11.97 -7.26 -0.31
C ILE A 162 -12.33 -7.81 1.08
N GLY A 163 -12.34 -6.96 2.10
CA GLY A 163 -12.71 -7.30 3.48
C GLY A 163 -11.56 -7.82 4.35
N LYS A 164 -10.31 -7.53 4.00
CA LYS A 164 -9.12 -8.06 4.68
C LYS A 164 -7.95 -7.08 4.72
N GLY A 165 -7.43 -6.85 5.93
CA GLY A 165 -6.33 -5.93 6.17
C GLY A 165 -6.77 -4.47 6.03
N LEU A 166 -5.80 -3.58 5.80
CA LEU A 166 -6.06 -2.18 5.50
C LEU A 166 -6.44 -2.00 4.03
N GLU A 167 -7.56 -1.33 3.79
CA GLU A 167 -8.11 -1.11 2.45
C GLU A 167 -8.63 0.31 2.29
N LEU A 168 -8.45 0.88 1.09
CA LEU A 168 -9.06 2.13 0.69
C LEU A 168 -10.34 1.85 -0.10
N VAL A 169 -11.46 2.35 0.42
CA VAL A 169 -12.77 2.32 -0.20
C VAL A 169 -13.04 3.69 -0.83
N PRO A 170 -13.10 3.80 -2.16
CA PRO A 170 -13.32 5.06 -2.83
C PRO A 170 -14.74 5.57 -2.60
N ILE A 171 -14.87 6.84 -2.19
CA ILE A 171 -16.13 7.58 -2.23
C ILE A 171 -16.16 8.40 -3.53
N THR A 172 -15.05 9.05 -3.87
CA THR A 172 -14.73 9.54 -5.21
C THR A 172 -14.01 8.43 -5.99
N HIS A 173 -14.38 8.22 -7.25
CA HIS A 173 -13.80 7.16 -8.08
C HIS A 173 -12.30 7.42 -8.34
N PRO A 174 -11.40 6.42 -8.20
CA PRO A 174 -9.95 6.65 -8.22
C PRO A 174 -9.36 6.99 -9.59
N ASN A 175 -10.14 6.84 -10.67
CA ASN A 175 -9.78 7.33 -12.02
C ASN A 175 -10.63 8.53 -12.46
N ASP A 176 -11.29 9.21 -11.52
CA ASP A 176 -12.09 10.42 -11.74
C ASP A 176 -11.57 11.54 -10.83
N LEU A 177 -10.29 11.89 -11.01
CA LEU A 177 -9.56 12.82 -10.16
C LEU A 177 -9.00 13.97 -11.01
N PHE A 178 -9.37 15.19 -10.66
CA PHE A 178 -8.95 16.39 -11.37
C PHE A 178 -8.24 17.39 -10.45
N ALA A 179 -7.25 18.09 -10.99
CA ALA A 179 -6.59 19.17 -10.29
C ALA A 179 -7.60 20.26 -9.91
N GLY A 180 -7.45 20.82 -8.70
CA GLY A 180 -8.37 21.81 -8.14
C GLY A 180 -9.66 21.23 -7.55
N GLU A 181 -9.98 19.96 -7.78
CA GLU A 181 -11.17 19.31 -7.24
C GLU A 181 -10.89 18.54 -5.95
N THR A 182 -11.94 18.31 -5.16
CA THR A 182 -11.85 17.55 -3.91
C THR A 182 -12.30 16.11 -4.14
N ALA A 183 -11.43 15.17 -3.83
CA ALA A 183 -11.76 13.76 -3.76
C ALA A 183 -11.88 13.29 -2.30
N THR A 184 -12.77 12.34 -2.05
CA THR A 184 -12.95 11.73 -0.73
C THR A 184 -12.76 10.22 -0.82
N PHE A 185 -12.09 9.66 0.18
CA PHE A 185 -11.85 8.23 0.31
C PHE A 185 -12.09 7.80 1.75
N ARG A 186 -12.25 6.51 1.99
CA ARG A 186 -12.37 5.92 3.33
C ARG A 186 -11.39 4.78 3.49
N PHE A 187 -10.63 4.77 4.57
CA PHE A 187 -9.89 3.59 4.99
C PHE A 187 -10.71 2.70 5.92
N VAL A 188 -10.57 1.40 5.72
CA VAL A 188 -11.13 0.36 6.60
C VAL A 188 -10.07 -0.67 6.95
N VAL A 189 -10.14 -1.22 8.17
CA VAL A 189 -9.40 -2.42 8.59
C VAL A 189 -10.38 -3.56 8.76
N ASP A 190 -10.22 -4.63 7.96
CA ASP A 190 -11.11 -5.79 7.94
C ASP A 190 -12.60 -5.38 7.83
N GLY A 191 -12.89 -4.42 6.92
CA GLY A 191 -14.24 -3.89 6.68
C GLY A 191 -14.77 -2.88 7.71
N LYS A 192 -14.02 -2.57 8.79
CA LYS A 192 -14.42 -1.57 9.79
C LYS A 192 -13.70 -0.23 9.56
N PRO A 193 -14.35 0.93 9.75
CA PRO A 193 -13.69 2.24 9.64
C PRO A 193 -12.37 2.34 10.40
N ALA A 194 -11.32 2.82 9.72
CA ALA A 194 -10.00 3.03 10.30
C ALA A 194 -9.83 4.52 10.66
N ALA A 195 -10.23 4.89 11.88
CA ALA A 195 -10.16 6.28 12.36
C ALA A 195 -8.76 6.65 12.88
N GLY A 196 -8.37 7.92 12.74
CA GLY A 196 -7.09 8.44 13.25
C GLY A 196 -5.85 7.94 12.49
N LEU A 197 -6.03 7.39 11.30
CA LEU A 197 -4.96 6.88 10.45
C LEU A 197 -4.24 8.04 9.75
N GLU A 198 -2.91 8.13 9.86
CA GLU A 198 -2.11 9.07 9.07
C GLU A 198 -2.07 8.58 7.61
N VAL A 199 -2.37 9.48 6.69
CA VAL A 199 -2.33 9.25 5.25
C VAL A 199 -1.30 10.18 4.65
N LEU A 200 -0.29 9.60 4.02
CA LEU A 200 0.80 10.29 3.36
C LEU A 200 0.58 10.26 1.85
N ILE A 201 0.55 11.43 1.21
CA ILE A 201 0.39 11.56 -0.23
C ILE A 201 1.55 12.36 -0.79
N MET A 202 2.16 11.86 -1.86
CA MET A 202 3.27 12.50 -2.56
C MET A 202 3.05 12.52 -4.06
N ARG A 203 3.20 13.69 -4.68
CA ARG A 203 3.20 13.82 -6.13
C ARG A 203 4.49 13.28 -6.74
N GLY A 204 4.38 12.55 -7.84
CA GLY A 204 5.50 12.10 -8.66
C GLY A 204 6.35 13.23 -9.22
N GLY A 205 7.55 12.92 -9.70
CA GLY A 205 8.42 13.90 -10.36
C GLY A 205 9.13 14.86 -9.40
N SER A 206 9.27 14.50 -8.12
CA SER A 206 10.03 15.28 -7.12
C SER A 206 11.46 15.61 -7.56
N ARG A 207 12.07 14.75 -8.40
CA ARG A 207 13.39 14.98 -9.03
C ARG A 207 13.50 16.31 -9.77
N TYR A 208 12.38 16.84 -10.26
CA TYR A 208 12.32 18.09 -11.02
C TYR A 208 11.77 19.26 -10.21
N ARG A 209 11.65 19.12 -8.88
CA ARG A 209 11.15 20.15 -7.96
C ARG A 209 12.10 20.35 -6.79
N ASN A 210 12.06 21.56 -6.22
CA ASN A 210 12.85 21.90 -5.03
C ASN A 210 12.22 21.37 -3.73
N GLN A 211 10.94 20.98 -3.77
CA GLN A 211 10.19 20.49 -2.62
C GLN A 211 9.52 19.16 -2.96
N LEU A 212 9.38 18.30 -1.94
CA LEU A 212 8.74 16.99 -2.08
C LEU A 212 7.21 17.09 -2.26
N GLU A 213 6.60 18.23 -1.88
CA GLU A 213 5.15 18.46 -1.93
C GLU A 213 4.37 17.37 -1.18
N GLU A 214 4.84 17.06 0.04
CA GLU A 214 4.23 16.07 0.91
C GLU A 214 2.90 16.58 1.49
N ILE A 215 1.86 15.77 1.38
CA ILE A 215 0.53 16.04 1.94
C ILE A 215 0.26 15.00 3.03
N LYS A 216 0.04 15.48 4.25
CA LYS A 216 -0.36 14.64 5.39
C LYS A 216 -1.80 14.91 5.77
N LEU A 217 -2.58 13.85 5.84
CA LEU A 217 -3.98 13.89 6.26
C LEU A 217 -4.19 12.87 7.39
N THR A 218 -5.31 13.00 8.10
CA THR A 218 -5.72 12.04 9.10
C THR A 218 -7.17 11.65 8.87
N THR A 219 -7.48 10.36 8.97
CA THR A 219 -8.87 9.91 8.80
C THR A 219 -9.75 10.30 9.98
N ASP A 220 -11.00 10.63 9.69
CA ASP A 220 -12.02 10.94 10.70
C ASP A 220 -12.57 9.68 11.41
N ALA A 221 -13.57 9.85 12.28
CA ALA A 221 -14.21 8.75 13.01
C ALA A 221 -14.89 7.70 12.10
N GLU A 222 -15.26 8.08 10.87
CA GLU A 222 -15.79 7.19 9.85
C GLU A 222 -14.71 6.60 8.94
N GLY A 223 -13.43 6.83 9.26
CA GLY A 223 -12.28 6.43 8.47
C GLY A 223 -12.09 7.24 7.19
N LYS A 224 -12.81 8.35 7.00
CA LYS A 224 -12.75 9.16 5.77
C LYS A 224 -11.63 10.19 5.82
N PHE A 225 -11.09 10.51 4.67
CA PHE A 225 -10.27 11.69 4.45
C PHE A 225 -10.64 12.33 3.10
N SER A 226 -10.41 13.64 2.99
CA SER A 226 -10.63 14.39 1.75
C SER A 226 -9.35 15.11 1.36
N ILE A 227 -9.05 15.14 0.06
CA ILE A 227 -7.92 15.84 -0.52
C ILE A 227 -8.42 16.73 -1.66
N LYS A 228 -8.03 18.01 -1.63
CA LYS A 228 -8.10 18.88 -2.80
C LYS A 228 -6.82 18.70 -3.60
N TRP A 229 -6.90 18.15 -4.80
CA TRP A 229 -5.70 17.85 -5.59
C TRP A 229 -5.06 19.16 -6.05
N PRO A 230 -3.80 19.45 -5.67
CA PRO A 230 -3.21 20.74 -6.00
C PRO A 230 -2.87 20.87 -7.49
N GLU A 231 -2.38 19.78 -8.09
CA GLU A 231 -1.82 19.78 -9.45
C GLU A 231 -2.10 18.45 -10.15
N ALA A 232 -2.08 18.45 -11.48
CA ALA A 232 -2.15 17.22 -12.26
C ALA A 232 -0.85 16.39 -12.14
N GLY A 233 -0.98 15.07 -12.29
CA GLY A 233 0.12 14.11 -12.33
C GLY A 233 -0.16 12.83 -11.55
N MET A 234 0.85 11.96 -11.49
CA MET A 234 0.80 10.74 -10.71
C MET A 234 1.03 11.04 -9.22
N TYR A 235 0.24 10.42 -8.35
CA TYR A 235 0.34 10.52 -6.90
C TYR A 235 0.53 9.15 -6.29
N TRP A 236 1.43 9.09 -5.32
CA TRP A 236 1.65 7.94 -4.45
C TRP A 236 0.99 8.21 -3.12
N LEU A 237 0.19 7.27 -2.63
CA LEU A 237 -0.46 7.30 -1.33
C LEU A 237 0.07 6.15 -0.48
N ASP A 238 0.29 6.40 0.80
CA ASP A 238 0.71 5.42 1.79
C ASP A 238 -0.02 5.64 3.12
N ALA A 239 -0.38 4.52 3.75
CA ALA A 239 -0.94 4.49 5.08
C ALA A 239 -0.59 3.16 5.75
N ASP A 240 -0.19 3.23 7.01
CA ASP A 240 0.14 2.07 7.85
C ASP A 240 -0.77 2.01 9.08
N ALA A 241 -1.18 0.81 9.44
CA ALA A 241 -1.90 0.54 10.68
C ALA A 241 -1.27 -0.65 11.42
N GLN A 242 -1.59 -0.77 12.71
CA GLN A 242 -1.23 -1.92 13.51
C GLN A 242 -2.38 -2.31 14.42
N ASP A 243 -2.56 -3.61 14.65
CA ASP A 243 -3.47 -4.13 15.66
C ASP A 243 -2.92 -5.41 16.30
N ASP A 244 -3.67 -5.97 17.25
CA ASP A 244 -3.36 -7.20 17.98
C ASP A 244 -4.06 -8.43 17.40
N LYS A 245 -4.67 -8.32 16.20
CA LYS A 245 -5.41 -9.41 15.56
C LYS A 245 -4.48 -10.37 14.81
N THR A 246 -3.56 -10.98 15.53
CA THR A 246 -2.60 -11.95 14.97
C THR A 246 -3.24 -13.33 14.80
N THR A 247 -2.76 -14.08 13.80
CA THR A 247 -3.12 -15.49 13.57
C THR A 247 -2.28 -16.47 14.37
N VAL A 248 -1.16 -16.01 14.95
CA VAL A 248 -0.31 -16.80 15.85
C VAL A 248 -0.03 -16.05 17.17
N PRO A 249 -0.13 -16.73 18.33
CA PRO A 249 0.03 -16.07 19.64
C PRO A 249 1.46 -15.56 19.90
N GLN A 250 2.46 -16.05 19.16
CA GLN A 250 3.84 -15.60 19.26
C GLN A 250 4.08 -14.24 18.60
N ALA A 251 3.21 -13.83 17.67
CA ALA A 251 3.24 -12.49 17.11
C ALA A 251 2.52 -11.53 18.06
N ARG A 252 3.19 -10.43 18.45
CA ARG A 252 2.63 -9.42 19.37
C ARG A 252 1.69 -8.45 18.68
N GLU A 253 1.93 -8.20 17.40
CA GLU A 253 1.20 -7.24 16.59
C GLU A 253 1.11 -7.75 15.16
N ARG A 254 0.02 -7.37 14.49
CA ARG A 254 -0.16 -7.48 13.06
C ARG A 254 0.03 -6.10 12.45
N ARG A 255 0.97 -5.98 11.53
CA ARG A 255 1.22 -4.76 10.77
C ARG A 255 0.43 -4.78 9.48
N LEU A 256 -0.18 -3.66 9.15
CA LEU A 256 -0.99 -3.48 7.95
C LEU A 256 -0.41 -2.32 7.17
N SER A 257 -0.12 -2.53 5.88
CA SER A 257 0.34 -1.44 5.00
C SER A 257 -0.56 -1.36 3.78
N TYR A 258 -0.85 -0.14 3.36
CA TYR A 258 -1.58 0.14 2.14
C TYR A 258 -0.86 1.20 1.34
N VAL A 259 -0.59 0.89 0.08
CA VAL A 259 0.00 1.81 -0.89
C VAL A 259 -0.90 1.88 -2.12
N ALA A 260 -1.11 3.07 -2.65
CA ALA A 260 -1.80 3.25 -3.91
C ALA A 260 -1.11 4.23 -4.86
N THR A 261 -1.30 3.99 -6.15
CA THR A 261 -0.97 4.94 -7.22
C THR A 261 -2.25 5.48 -7.83
N PHE A 262 -2.36 6.81 -7.91
CA PHE A 262 -3.45 7.52 -8.58
C PHE A 262 -2.90 8.45 -9.68
N GLU A 263 -3.70 8.66 -10.73
CA GLU A 263 -3.47 9.72 -11.70
C GLU A 263 -4.49 10.83 -11.47
N VAL A 264 -4.03 12.07 -11.39
CA VAL A 264 -4.87 13.27 -11.36
C VAL A 264 -4.72 13.99 -12.70
N LEU A 265 -5.83 14.22 -13.37
CA LEU A 265 -5.87 14.88 -14.68
C LEU A 265 -5.99 16.40 -14.55
N PRO A 266 -5.53 17.17 -15.56
CA PRO A 266 -5.86 18.59 -15.65
C PRO A 266 -7.36 18.78 -15.93
N GLN A 267 -7.90 19.93 -15.52
CA GLN A 267 -9.23 20.38 -15.96
C GLN A 267 -9.26 20.73 -17.44
#